data_AF-A0A246S0J2-F1
#
_entry.id   AF-A0A246S0J2-F1
#
_cell.length_a   1.000
_cell.length_b   1.000
_cell.length_c   1.000
_cell.angle_alpha   90.00
_cell.angle_beta   90.00
_cell.angle_gamma   90.00
#
_symmetry.space_group_name_H-M   'P 1'
#
loop_
_entity.id
_entity.type
_entity.pdbx_description
1 polymer ?
#
loop_
_entity_poly.entity_id
_entity_poly.type
_entity_poly.pdbx_seq_one_letter_code
_entity_poly.pdbx_strand_id
1 'polypeptide(L)'
;MSSTKLTDYQLKKLKPLELELKYAVRSSDTDRAIEIATQIQELFPKEWRRHHRLLRAKLWAFESCLDANRLSYAQRGFIGIRKLSAPTTRLYLEASSLLAVFHLRSKDTSSAKGLIKEVIEKVNNISSERTRHQFQKRLIERIEEECILTELIGTNHAEMNVDEIQAKAVLLIQRNSDDEIFKLIGNSVPTASISLLRDVRTYSLDQLPPPDRKLLPSPEKSEQPKKIGKITFAIIKRIAWKTFCNPDSSIYKLWKNRVPKVFNEGYFSAAVVTTMGDFRIGIPLLASGISALVMKYTAEEFCEFSKPKGLMIHRGKE
;
A
#
# COMPACT_ATOMS: atom_id res chain seq x y z
N MET A 1 -8.55 -6.10 -31.60
CA MET A 1 -7.14 -5.70 -31.45
C MET A 1 -6.28 -6.86 -31.95
N SER A 2 -5.54 -6.65 -33.04
CA SER A 2 -4.56 -7.63 -33.53
C SER A 2 -3.58 -7.96 -32.41
N SER A 3 -3.62 -9.20 -31.92
CA SER A 3 -2.70 -9.71 -30.91
C SER A 3 -1.34 -9.92 -31.59
N THR A 4 -0.50 -8.89 -31.59
CA THR A 4 0.88 -9.04 -32.07
C THR A 4 1.60 -10.07 -31.20
N LYS A 5 1.88 -11.25 -31.76
CA LYS A 5 2.55 -12.34 -31.05
C LYS A 5 4.01 -11.97 -30.82
N LEU A 6 4.50 -12.21 -29.61
CA LEU A 6 5.91 -12.04 -29.26
C LEU A 6 6.75 -13.13 -29.93
N THR A 7 7.96 -12.80 -30.33
CA THR A 7 8.93 -13.79 -30.84
C THR A 7 9.42 -14.70 -29.71
N ASP A 8 9.92 -15.88 -30.06
CA ASP A 8 10.49 -16.82 -29.07
C ASP A 8 11.67 -16.22 -28.31
N TYR A 9 12.50 -15.44 -29.00
CA TYR A 9 13.58 -14.67 -28.39
C TYR A 9 13.05 -13.70 -27.31
N GLN A 10 12.04 -12.90 -27.65
CA GLN A 10 11.41 -11.97 -26.71
C GLN A 10 10.80 -12.73 -25.53
N LEU A 11 10.12 -13.85 -25.77
CA LEU A 11 9.52 -14.67 -24.71
C LEU A 11 10.57 -15.24 -23.75
N LYS A 12 11.69 -15.74 -24.28
CA LYS A 12 12.79 -16.32 -23.50
C LYS A 12 13.46 -15.28 -22.60
N LYS A 13 13.60 -14.03 -23.08
CA LYS A 13 14.16 -12.91 -22.30
C LYS A 13 13.14 -12.28 -21.34
N LEU A 14 11.86 -12.22 -21.73
CA LEU A 14 10.82 -11.54 -20.96
C LEU A 14 10.39 -12.32 -19.71
N LYS A 15 10.34 -13.66 -19.77
CA LYS A 15 9.88 -14.49 -18.64
C LYS A 15 10.74 -14.30 -17.37
N PRO A 16 12.09 -14.38 -17.42
CA PRO A 16 12.95 -14.11 -16.26
C PRO A 16 12.74 -12.70 -15.70
N LEU A 17 12.73 -11.68 -16.57
CA LEU A 17 12.52 -10.29 -16.15
C LEU A 17 11.16 -10.07 -15.49
N GLU A 18 10.09 -10.69 -15.99
CA GLU A 18 8.78 -10.62 -15.33
C GLU A 18 8.77 -11.29 -13.95
N LEU A 19 9.62 -12.31 -13.72
CA LEU A 19 9.75 -12.94 -12.41
C LEU A 19 10.57 -12.06 -11.46
N GLU A 20 11.70 -11.53 -11.93
CA GLU A 20 12.53 -10.60 -11.17
C GLU A 20 11.75 -9.33 -10.79
N LEU A 21 10.94 -8.79 -11.71
CA LEU A 21 10.10 -7.62 -11.43
C LEU A 21 9.12 -7.91 -10.28
N LYS A 22 8.49 -9.10 -10.29
CA LYS A 22 7.58 -9.47 -9.20
C LYS A 22 8.33 -9.58 -7.88
N TYR A 23 9.55 -10.13 -7.90
CA TYR A 23 10.37 -10.21 -6.70
C TYR A 23 10.73 -8.81 -6.18
N ALA A 24 11.23 -7.92 -7.05
CA ALA A 24 11.56 -6.54 -6.70
C ALA A 24 10.35 -5.80 -6.08
N VAL A 25 9.17 -5.89 -6.71
CA VAL A 25 7.95 -5.28 -6.17
C VAL A 25 7.53 -5.91 -4.83
N ARG A 26 7.57 -7.24 -4.71
CA ARG A 26 7.24 -7.94 -3.45
C ARG A 26 8.23 -7.61 -2.31
N SER A 27 9.47 -7.28 -2.65
CA SER A 27 10.52 -6.90 -1.72
C SER A 27 10.58 -5.38 -1.48
N SER A 28 9.63 -4.62 -2.02
CA SER A 28 9.61 -3.14 -1.96
C SER A 28 10.91 -2.48 -2.48
N ASP A 29 11.57 -3.12 -3.45
CA ASP A 29 12.75 -2.59 -4.12
C ASP A 29 12.33 -1.79 -5.37
N THR A 30 11.93 -0.54 -5.13
CA THR A 30 11.37 0.34 -6.16
C THR A 30 12.38 0.67 -7.26
N ASP A 31 13.65 0.91 -6.92
CA ASP A 31 14.69 1.22 -7.91
C ASP A 31 14.91 0.04 -8.86
N ARG A 32 15.06 -1.16 -8.29
CA ARG A 32 15.19 -2.38 -9.09
C ARG A 32 13.94 -2.66 -9.92
N ALA A 33 12.74 -2.40 -9.39
CA ALA A 33 11.50 -2.55 -10.14
C ALA A 33 11.43 -1.60 -11.35
N ILE A 34 11.88 -0.35 -11.22
CA ILE A 34 11.96 0.62 -12.33
C ILE A 34 12.98 0.15 -13.38
N GLU A 35 14.15 -0.28 -12.94
CA GLU A 35 15.22 -0.77 -13.80
C GLU A 35 14.75 -1.97 -14.64
N ILE A 36 14.17 -2.99 -14.00
CA ILE A 36 13.66 -4.18 -14.69
C ILE A 36 12.51 -3.80 -15.64
N ALA A 37 11.59 -2.91 -15.25
CA ALA A 37 10.53 -2.45 -16.15
C ALA A 37 11.08 -1.73 -17.39
N THR A 38 12.24 -1.06 -17.25
CA THR A 38 12.96 -0.40 -18.35
C THR A 38 13.61 -1.44 -19.27
N GLN A 39 14.29 -2.44 -18.72
CA GLN A 39 14.84 -3.57 -19.49
C GLN A 39 13.73 -4.34 -20.23
N ILE A 40 12.58 -4.55 -19.58
CA ILE A 40 11.40 -5.15 -20.23
C ILE A 40 10.96 -4.27 -21.40
N GLN A 41 10.90 -2.94 -21.24
CA GLN A 41 10.52 -2.02 -22.32
C GLN A 41 11.44 -2.11 -23.53
N GLU A 42 12.75 -2.29 -23.33
CA GLU A 42 13.74 -2.40 -24.41
C GLU A 42 13.53 -3.64 -25.28
N LEU A 43 12.89 -4.69 -24.75
CA LEU A 43 12.51 -5.87 -25.54
C LEU A 43 11.37 -5.62 -26.54
N PHE A 44 10.66 -4.49 -26.41
CA PHE A 44 9.52 -4.15 -27.28
C PHE A 44 9.89 -3.03 -28.26
N PRO A 45 9.63 -3.21 -29.57
CA PRO A 45 9.70 -2.14 -30.54
C PRO A 45 8.84 -0.93 -30.14
N LYS A 46 9.19 0.27 -30.64
CA LYS A 46 8.47 1.52 -30.32
C LYS A 46 7.00 1.47 -30.78
N GLU A 47 6.70 0.69 -31.79
CA GLU A 47 5.36 0.48 -32.34
C GLU A 47 4.49 -0.34 -31.37
N TRP A 48 5.12 -1.13 -30.47
CA TRP A 48 4.45 -2.08 -29.59
C TRP A 48 4.24 -1.55 -28.16
N ARG A 49 4.26 -0.22 -27.99
CA ARG A 49 4.11 0.43 -26.67
C ARG A 49 2.77 0.16 -26.00
N ARG A 50 1.76 -0.28 -26.77
CA ARG A 50 0.43 -0.70 -26.27
C ARG A 50 0.38 -2.18 -25.87
N HIS A 51 1.46 -2.94 -26.00
CA HIS A 51 1.45 -4.36 -25.71
C HIS A 51 1.16 -4.62 -24.23
N HIS A 52 0.15 -5.46 -23.96
CA HIS A 52 -0.41 -5.65 -22.62
C HIS A 52 0.64 -6.13 -21.58
N ARG A 53 1.60 -6.99 -21.94
CA ARG A 53 2.66 -7.43 -21.01
C ARG A 53 3.58 -6.29 -20.59
N LEU A 54 3.92 -5.39 -21.52
CA LEU A 54 4.73 -4.20 -21.22
C LEU A 54 3.96 -3.24 -20.31
N LEU A 55 2.71 -2.93 -20.65
CA LEU A 55 1.86 -2.06 -19.83
C LEU A 55 1.68 -2.62 -18.42
N ARG A 56 1.52 -3.94 -18.28
CA ARG A 56 1.46 -4.62 -16.99
C ARG A 56 2.75 -4.48 -16.18
N ALA A 57 3.90 -4.75 -16.79
CA ALA A 57 5.20 -4.62 -16.11
C ALA A 57 5.42 -3.20 -15.60
N LYS A 58 5.13 -2.19 -16.43
CA LYS A 58 5.19 -0.79 -16.03
C LYS A 58 4.23 -0.45 -14.90
N LEU A 59 2.99 -0.94 -14.95
CA LEU A 59 2.01 -0.67 -13.91
C LEU A 59 2.45 -1.19 -12.54
N TRP A 60 3.10 -2.36 -12.49
CA TRP A 60 3.72 -2.90 -11.27
C TRP A 60 4.82 -2.00 -10.73
N ALA A 61 5.71 -1.50 -11.60
CA ALA A 61 6.76 -0.56 -11.19
C ALA A 61 6.17 0.79 -10.70
N PHE A 62 5.13 1.32 -11.36
CA PHE A 62 4.49 2.56 -10.95
C PHE A 62 3.72 2.42 -9.63
N GLU A 63 3.10 1.27 -9.36
CA GLU A 63 2.53 0.97 -8.05
C GLU A 63 3.60 0.99 -6.96
N SER A 64 4.75 0.34 -7.19
CA SER A 64 5.88 0.40 -6.24
C SER A 64 6.39 1.84 -6.03
N CYS A 65 6.36 2.68 -7.08
CA CYS A 65 6.68 4.10 -6.94
C CYS A 65 5.68 4.85 -6.05
N LEU A 66 4.38 4.55 -6.16
CA LEU A 66 3.37 5.13 -5.30
C LEU A 66 3.60 4.72 -3.84
N ASP A 67 3.95 3.46 -3.59
CA ASP A 67 4.26 2.96 -2.25
C ASP A 67 5.50 3.63 -1.65
N ALA A 68 6.55 3.84 -2.44
CA ALA A 68 7.77 4.55 -2.05
C ALA A 68 7.65 6.09 -2.09
N ASN A 69 6.43 6.62 -2.13
CA ASN A 69 6.14 8.06 -2.14
C ASN A 69 6.77 8.86 -3.32
N ARG A 70 7.09 8.19 -4.44
CA ARG A 70 7.58 8.81 -5.69
C ARG A 70 6.41 9.25 -6.57
N LEU A 71 5.62 10.19 -6.04
CA LEU A 71 4.30 10.56 -6.51
C LEU A 71 4.25 11.02 -7.98
N SER A 72 5.16 11.91 -8.38
CA SER A 72 5.18 12.46 -9.75
C SER A 72 5.45 11.40 -10.82
N TYR A 73 6.32 10.43 -10.52
CA TYR A 73 6.63 9.33 -11.44
C TYR A 73 5.46 8.35 -11.55
N ALA A 74 4.85 7.99 -10.41
CA ALA A 74 3.69 7.11 -10.35
C ALA A 74 2.50 7.69 -11.14
N GLN A 75 2.13 8.96 -10.90
CA GLN A 75 0.99 9.63 -11.54
C GLN A 75 1.10 9.63 -13.07
N ARG A 76 2.24 10.09 -13.60
CA ARG A 76 2.50 10.11 -15.05
C ARG A 76 2.41 8.70 -15.63
N GLY A 77 2.91 7.72 -14.90
CA GLY A 77 2.81 6.31 -15.23
C GLY A 77 1.36 5.85 -15.38
N PHE A 78 0.53 6.03 -14.36
CA PHE A 78 -0.88 5.63 -14.39
C PHE A 78 -1.66 6.30 -15.51
N ILE A 79 -1.49 7.62 -15.70
CA ILE A 79 -2.10 8.37 -16.81
C ILE A 79 -1.67 7.78 -18.16
N GLY A 80 -0.37 7.49 -18.32
CA GLY A 80 0.18 6.89 -19.53
C GLY A 80 -0.40 5.50 -19.83
N ILE A 81 -0.51 4.64 -18.82
CA ILE A 81 -1.14 3.31 -18.96
C ILE A 81 -2.60 3.43 -19.36
N ARG A 82 -3.38 4.31 -18.70
CA ARG A 82 -4.80 4.55 -19.05
C ARG A 82 -4.94 4.97 -20.52
N LYS A 83 -4.11 5.91 -21.00
CA LYS A 83 -4.12 6.36 -22.41
C LYS A 83 -3.78 5.26 -23.42
N LEU A 84 -2.93 4.29 -23.04
CA LEU A 84 -2.45 3.23 -23.94
C LEU A 84 -3.28 1.95 -23.88
N SER A 85 -4.07 1.76 -22.82
CA SER A 85 -4.94 0.61 -22.62
C SER A 85 -6.38 0.92 -23.04
N ALA A 86 -7.13 -0.09 -23.49
CA ALA A 86 -8.55 0.11 -23.81
C ALA A 86 -9.41 0.15 -22.52
N PRO A 87 -10.47 1.00 -22.46
CA PRO A 87 -11.30 1.18 -21.26
C PRO A 87 -12.01 -0.09 -20.75
N THR A 88 -12.15 -1.12 -21.58
CA THR A 88 -12.75 -2.42 -21.25
C THR A 88 -11.74 -3.42 -20.69
N THR A 89 -10.47 -3.04 -20.59
CA THR A 89 -9.42 -3.96 -20.11
C THR A 89 -9.26 -3.87 -18.60
N ARG A 90 -8.84 -4.99 -18.01
CA ARG A 90 -8.40 -5.03 -16.61
C ARG A 90 -7.22 -4.07 -16.33
N LEU A 91 -6.32 -3.85 -17.29
CA LEU A 91 -5.20 -2.91 -17.12
C LEU A 91 -5.67 -1.47 -16.94
N TYR A 92 -6.67 -1.06 -17.71
CA TYR A 92 -7.28 0.26 -17.56
C TYR A 92 -7.92 0.40 -16.17
N LEU A 93 -8.69 -0.59 -15.74
CA LEU A 93 -9.29 -0.62 -14.39
C LEU A 93 -8.23 -0.49 -13.30
N GLU A 94 -7.20 -1.34 -13.34
CA GLU A 94 -6.11 -1.34 -12.36
C GLU A 94 -5.37 0.01 -12.31
N ALA A 95 -5.10 0.62 -13.47
CA ALA A 95 -4.47 1.95 -13.54
C ALA A 95 -5.38 3.08 -13.05
N SER A 96 -6.69 3.03 -13.33
CA SER A 96 -7.68 3.97 -12.80
C SER A 96 -7.78 3.88 -11.29
N SER A 97 -7.74 2.67 -10.72
CA SER A 97 -7.76 2.47 -9.28
C SER A 97 -6.51 3.02 -8.59
N LEU A 98 -5.32 2.75 -9.12
CA LEU A 98 -4.07 3.31 -8.58
C LEU A 98 -4.00 4.83 -8.72
N LEU A 99 -4.58 5.39 -9.79
CA LEU A 99 -4.70 6.83 -9.96
C LEU A 99 -5.67 7.44 -8.93
N ALA A 100 -6.77 6.76 -8.60
CA ALA A 100 -7.67 7.20 -7.53
C ALA A 100 -6.95 7.26 -6.17
N VAL A 101 -6.20 6.21 -5.85
CA VAL A 101 -5.33 6.13 -4.64
C VAL A 101 -4.32 7.27 -4.62
N PHE A 102 -3.70 7.59 -5.76
CA PHE A 102 -2.82 8.75 -5.88
C PHE A 102 -3.54 10.08 -5.61
N HIS A 103 -4.75 10.29 -6.15
CA HIS A 103 -5.50 11.53 -5.94
C HIS A 103 -5.92 11.70 -4.48
N LEU A 104 -6.29 10.62 -3.79
CA LEU A 104 -6.51 10.64 -2.33
C LEU A 104 -5.25 11.14 -1.62
N ARG A 105 -4.09 10.52 -1.89
CA ARG A 105 -2.81 10.93 -1.29
C ARG A 105 -2.43 12.38 -1.55
N SER A 106 -2.84 12.92 -2.71
CA SER A 106 -2.55 14.29 -3.11
C SER A 106 -3.61 15.29 -2.65
N LYS A 107 -4.54 14.89 -1.77
CA LYS A 107 -5.67 15.71 -1.27
C LYS A 107 -6.63 16.19 -2.37
N ASP A 108 -6.64 15.53 -3.52
CA ASP A 108 -7.59 15.78 -4.62
C ASP A 108 -8.77 14.80 -4.55
N THR A 109 -9.61 14.99 -3.53
CA THR A 109 -10.75 14.11 -3.24
C THR A 109 -11.77 14.09 -4.38
N SER A 110 -11.92 15.18 -5.12
CA SER A 110 -12.86 15.29 -6.23
C SER A 110 -12.49 14.33 -7.37
N SER A 111 -11.24 14.41 -7.85
CA SER A 111 -10.74 13.50 -8.90
C SER A 111 -10.72 12.05 -8.41
N ALA A 112 -10.36 11.82 -7.15
CA ALA A 112 -10.39 10.49 -6.55
C ALA A 112 -11.79 9.87 -6.61
N LYS A 113 -12.82 10.59 -6.17
CA LYS A 113 -14.22 10.15 -6.22
C LYS A 113 -14.67 9.82 -7.65
N GLY A 114 -14.36 10.69 -8.61
CA GLY A 114 -14.67 10.43 -10.03
C GLY A 114 -14.06 9.13 -10.54
N LEU A 115 -12.80 8.84 -10.20
CA LEU A 115 -12.14 7.59 -10.58
C LEU A 115 -12.66 6.38 -9.80
N ILE A 116 -13.02 6.52 -8.53
CA ILE A 116 -13.64 5.45 -7.74
C ILE A 116 -14.96 5.02 -8.38
N LYS A 117 -15.80 5.99 -8.78
CA LYS A 117 -17.03 5.71 -9.52
C LYS A 117 -16.75 4.94 -10.82
N GLU A 118 -15.80 5.41 -11.63
CA GLU A 118 -15.40 4.74 -12.88
C GLU A 118 -14.95 3.28 -12.61
N VAL A 119 -14.22 3.04 -11.52
CA VAL A 119 -13.73 1.72 -11.15
C VAL A 119 -14.87 0.79 -10.72
N ILE A 120 -15.84 1.30 -9.96
CA ILE A 120 -17.04 0.53 -9.56
C ILE A 120 -17.82 0.10 -10.81
N GLU A 121 -18.06 1.01 -11.75
CA GLU A 121 -18.78 0.73 -13.00
C GLU A 121 -18.04 -0.29 -13.89
N LYS A 122 -16.71 -0.31 -13.82
CA LYS A 122 -15.85 -1.15 -14.67
C LYS A 122 -15.31 -2.39 -13.99
N VAL A 123 -15.80 -2.76 -12.81
CA VAL A 123 -15.29 -3.92 -12.05
C VAL A 123 -15.42 -5.24 -12.84
N ASN A 124 -16.39 -5.31 -13.76
CA ASN A 124 -16.61 -6.44 -14.66
C ASN A 124 -15.51 -6.62 -15.73
N ASN A 125 -14.59 -5.66 -15.90
CA ASN A 125 -13.37 -5.85 -16.68
C ASN A 125 -12.48 -6.97 -16.10
N ILE A 126 -12.71 -7.38 -14.85
CA ILE A 126 -12.17 -8.61 -14.26
C ILE A 126 -13.20 -9.72 -14.43
N SER A 127 -12.92 -10.67 -15.34
CA SER A 127 -13.85 -11.75 -15.68
C SER A 127 -14.05 -12.76 -14.53
N SER A 128 -12.99 -13.11 -13.81
CA SER A 128 -13.06 -14.08 -12.71
C SER A 128 -13.67 -13.45 -11.46
N GLU A 129 -14.78 -14.01 -10.97
CA GLU A 129 -15.46 -13.58 -9.74
C GLU A 129 -14.53 -13.61 -8.52
N ARG A 130 -13.78 -14.71 -8.32
CA ARG A 130 -12.76 -14.81 -7.26
C ARG A 130 -11.75 -13.66 -7.33
N THR A 131 -11.24 -13.37 -8.53
CA THR A 131 -10.27 -12.29 -8.73
C THR A 131 -10.90 -10.92 -8.51
N ARG A 132 -12.17 -10.75 -8.91
CA ARG A 132 -12.93 -9.51 -8.73
C ARG A 132 -13.16 -9.21 -7.26
N HIS A 133 -13.62 -10.19 -6.47
CA HIS A 133 -13.77 -10.05 -5.02
C HIS A 133 -12.44 -9.72 -4.34
N GLN A 134 -11.35 -10.41 -4.71
CA GLN A 134 -10.03 -10.12 -4.16
C GLN A 134 -9.58 -8.69 -4.51
N PHE A 135 -9.84 -8.23 -5.74
CA PHE A 135 -9.49 -6.88 -6.19
C PHE A 135 -10.28 -5.83 -5.43
N GLN A 136 -11.60 -5.99 -5.33
CA GLN A 136 -12.48 -5.08 -4.59
C GLN A 136 -12.07 -4.98 -3.13
N LYS A 137 -11.77 -6.11 -2.48
CA LYS A 137 -11.30 -6.13 -1.09
C LYS A 137 -10.02 -5.31 -0.93
N ARG A 138 -8.99 -5.58 -1.76
CA ARG A 138 -7.72 -4.84 -1.73
C ARG A 138 -7.90 -3.36 -2.04
N LEU A 139 -8.79 -3.03 -2.97
CA LEU A 139 -9.08 -1.64 -3.32
C LEU A 139 -9.71 -0.88 -2.15
N ILE A 140 -10.71 -1.48 -1.50
CA ILE A 140 -11.35 -0.88 -0.33
C ILE A 140 -10.33 -0.68 0.78
N GLU A 141 -9.58 -1.72 1.14
CA GLU A 141 -8.50 -1.63 2.14
C GLU A 141 -7.53 -0.51 1.78
N ARG A 142 -7.11 -0.43 0.52
CA ARG A 142 -6.18 0.61 0.05
C ARG A 142 -6.75 2.02 0.12
N ILE A 143 -8.02 2.22 -0.25
CA ILE A 143 -8.71 3.52 -0.15
C ILE A 143 -8.83 3.93 1.31
N GLU A 144 -9.28 3.03 2.20
CA GLU A 144 -9.39 3.32 3.63
C GLU A 144 -8.02 3.70 4.23
N GLU A 145 -6.96 2.97 3.85
CA GLU A 145 -5.58 3.28 4.21
C GLU A 145 -5.13 4.66 3.72
N GLU A 146 -5.39 5.04 2.46
CA GLU A 146 -4.99 6.36 1.95
C GLU A 146 -5.78 7.50 2.57
N CYS A 147 -7.07 7.34 2.86
CA CYS A 147 -7.86 8.37 3.55
C CYS A 147 -7.25 8.72 4.92
N ILE A 148 -6.67 7.74 5.61
CA ILE A 148 -5.97 7.98 6.87
C ILE A 148 -4.57 8.54 6.63
N LEU A 149 -3.78 7.91 5.76
CA LEU A 149 -2.40 8.31 5.52
C LEU A 149 -2.28 9.77 5.05
N THR A 150 -3.19 10.21 4.19
CA THR A 150 -3.18 11.55 3.60
C THR A 150 -3.20 12.66 4.64
N GLU A 151 -3.95 12.48 5.72
CA GLU A 151 -4.06 13.47 6.80
C GLU A 151 -3.01 13.28 7.89
N LEU A 152 -2.34 12.13 7.93
CA LEU A 152 -1.15 11.93 8.75
C LEU A 152 0.10 12.59 8.14
N ILE A 153 0.21 12.61 6.82
CA ILE A 153 1.34 13.22 6.10
C ILE A 153 1.39 14.72 6.41
N GLY A 154 2.58 15.21 6.76
CA GLY A 154 2.82 16.63 7.02
C GLY A 154 2.47 17.09 8.44
N THR A 155 2.12 16.17 9.35
CA THR A 155 1.84 16.46 10.77
C THR A 155 3.11 16.67 11.61
N ASN A 156 4.29 16.74 10.98
CA ASN A 156 5.58 16.89 11.65
C ASN A 156 5.79 18.29 12.26
N HIS A 157 5.07 18.58 13.34
CA HIS A 157 5.15 19.83 14.09
C HIS A 157 6.05 19.72 15.33
N ALA A 158 6.44 18.51 15.72
CA ALA A 158 7.29 18.25 16.88
C ALA A 158 8.33 17.17 16.56
N GLU A 159 9.54 17.35 17.07
CA GLU A 159 10.63 16.39 16.94
C GLU A 159 10.28 15.09 17.68
N MET A 160 10.46 13.95 17.02
CA MET A 160 10.19 12.64 17.61
C MET A 160 11.44 12.15 18.34
N ASN A 161 11.42 12.19 19.67
CA ASN A 161 12.50 11.63 20.50
C ASN A 161 12.38 10.10 20.55
N VAL A 162 13.41 9.40 20.05
CA VAL A 162 13.46 7.93 19.98
C VAL A 162 13.40 7.29 21.37
N ASP A 163 14.10 7.85 22.36
CA ASP A 163 14.17 7.31 23.71
C ASP A 163 12.82 7.41 24.43
N GLU A 164 12.12 8.55 24.27
CA GLU A 164 10.77 8.72 24.82
C GLU A 164 9.76 7.75 24.18
N ILE A 165 9.84 7.58 22.85
CA ILE A 165 8.98 6.65 22.11
C ILE A 165 9.25 5.21 22.55
N GLN A 166 10.52 4.84 22.73
CA GLN A 166 10.92 3.52 23.21
C GLN A 166 10.41 3.27 24.63
N ALA A 167 10.64 4.20 25.56
CA ALA A 167 10.19 4.07 26.94
C ALA A 167 8.66 3.90 27.02
N LYS A 168 7.93 4.66 26.21
CA LYS A 168 6.47 4.56 26.13
C LYS A 168 6.01 3.26 25.47
N ALA A 169 6.71 2.79 24.44
CA ALA A 169 6.41 1.51 23.79
C ALA A 169 6.55 0.34 24.78
N VAL A 170 7.62 0.33 25.59
CA VAL A 170 7.83 -0.68 26.65
C VAL A 170 6.70 -0.64 27.68
N LEU A 171 6.29 0.55 28.13
CA LEU A 171 5.16 0.69 29.06
C LEU A 171 3.85 0.14 28.47
N LEU A 172 3.58 0.41 27.19
CA LEU A 172 2.40 -0.11 26.50
C LEU A 172 2.42 -1.65 26.40
N ILE A 173 3.59 -2.25 26.13
CA ILE A 173 3.72 -3.71 26.11
C ILE A 173 3.39 -4.31 27.48
N GLN A 174 3.87 -3.68 28.57
CA GLN A 174 3.69 -4.18 29.93
C GLN A 174 2.27 -4.02 30.47
N ARG A 175 1.58 -2.94 30.08
CA ARG A 175 0.32 -2.52 30.73
C ARG A 175 -0.91 -2.68 29.86
N ASN A 176 -0.77 -2.91 28.56
CA ASN A 176 -1.89 -2.87 27.63
C ASN A 176 -2.01 -4.11 26.74
N SER A 177 -3.25 -4.53 26.54
CA SER A 177 -3.61 -5.50 25.52
C SER A 177 -3.44 -4.91 24.11
N ASP A 178 -3.32 -5.77 23.09
CA ASP A 178 -3.23 -5.32 21.69
C ASP A 178 -4.44 -4.46 21.29
N ASP A 179 -5.63 -4.82 21.79
CA ASP A 179 -6.86 -4.08 21.54
C ASP A 179 -6.82 -2.66 22.10
N GLU A 180 -6.22 -2.46 23.27
CA GLU A 180 -6.04 -1.14 23.87
C GLU A 180 -4.99 -0.33 23.12
N ILE A 181 -3.89 -0.96 22.68
CA ILE A 181 -2.88 -0.30 21.86
C ILE A 181 -3.49 0.13 20.51
N PHE A 182 -4.31 -0.72 19.88
CA PHE A 182 -5.05 -0.32 18.66
C PHE A 182 -6.00 0.84 18.92
N LYS A 183 -6.75 0.86 20.03
CA LYS A 183 -7.60 2.00 20.38
C LYS A 183 -6.79 3.28 20.56
N LEU A 184 -5.62 3.20 21.22
CA LEU A 184 -4.72 4.33 21.42
C LEU A 184 -4.20 4.89 20.10
N ILE A 185 -3.76 4.01 19.19
CA ILE A 185 -3.35 4.42 17.83
C ILE A 185 -4.51 5.10 17.12
N GLY A 186 -5.70 4.50 17.12
CA GLY A 186 -6.87 5.06 16.45
C GLY A 186 -7.32 6.42 17.00
N ASN A 187 -7.23 6.63 18.32
CA ASN A 187 -7.50 7.92 18.95
C ASN A 187 -6.44 8.98 18.65
N SER A 188 -5.24 8.57 18.23
CA SER A 188 -4.15 9.48 17.87
C SER A 188 -4.23 9.96 16.42
N VAL A 189 -5.15 9.42 15.62
CA VAL A 189 -5.34 9.80 14.22
C VAL A 189 -6.13 11.12 14.14
N PRO A 190 -5.74 12.09 13.28
CA PRO A 190 -6.48 13.33 13.09
C PRO A 190 -7.95 13.09 12.71
N THR A 191 -8.87 13.88 13.26
CA THR A 191 -10.31 13.81 12.94
C THR A 191 -10.60 14.06 11.46
N ALA A 192 -9.78 14.87 10.79
CA ALA A 192 -9.82 15.07 9.33
C ALA A 192 -9.71 13.74 8.56
N SER A 193 -8.88 12.81 9.03
CA SER A 193 -8.73 11.47 8.46
C SER A 193 -10.05 10.69 8.48
N ILE A 194 -10.75 10.77 9.61
CA ILE A 194 -12.03 10.08 9.83
C ILE A 194 -13.12 10.73 8.96
N SER A 195 -13.11 12.06 8.87
CA SER A 195 -14.02 12.81 8.00
C SER A 195 -13.84 12.43 6.52
N LEU A 196 -12.60 12.40 6.03
CA LEU A 196 -12.29 12.00 4.65
C LEU A 196 -12.68 10.55 4.38
N LEU A 197 -12.36 9.63 5.32
CA LEU A 197 -12.77 8.23 5.23
C LEU A 197 -14.28 8.10 5.11
N ARG A 198 -15.04 8.81 5.95
CA ARG A 198 -16.51 8.82 5.93
C ARG A 198 -17.03 9.36 4.60
N ASP A 199 -16.50 10.49 4.14
CA ASP A 199 -16.91 11.15 2.92
C ASP A 199 -16.72 10.25 1.67
N VAL A 200 -15.53 9.66 1.52
CA VAL A 200 -15.23 8.73 0.43
C VAL A 200 -16.08 7.46 0.51
N ARG A 201 -16.31 6.93 1.72
CA ARG A 201 -17.16 5.76 1.94
C ARG A 201 -18.61 6.04 1.56
N THR A 202 -19.19 7.13 2.05
CA THR A 202 -20.56 7.55 1.73
C THR A 202 -20.72 7.71 0.22
N TYR A 203 -19.80 8.42 -0.43
CA TYR A 203 -19.81 8.58 -1.88
C TYR A 203 -19.80 7.24 -2.62
N SER A 204 -18.94 6.31 -2.19
CA SER A 204 -18.81 4.97 -2.80
C SER A 204 -20.08 4.14 -2.61
N LEU A 205 -20.69 4.20 -1.42
CA LEU A 205 -21.97 3.55 -1.13
C LEU A 205 -23.10 4.07 -2.02
N ASP A 206 -23.09 5.38 -2.28
CA ASP A 206 -24.09 6.02 -3.13
C ASP A 206 -23.99 5.61 -4.61
N GLN A 207 -22.86 5.05 -5.04
CA GLN A 207 -22.72 4.46 -6.37
C GLN A 207 -23.28 3.04 -6.47
N LEU A 208 -23.55 2.38 -5.33
CA LEU A 208 -24.06 1.01 -5.32
C LEU A 208 -25.59 0.98 -5.46
N PRO A 209 -26.17 -0.06 -6.09
CA PRO A 209 -27.60 -0.31 -6.05
C PRO A 209 -28.12 -0.43 -4.59
N PRO A 210 -29.35 0.03 -4.29
CA PRO A 210 -29.95 -0.06 -2.96
C PRO A 210 -29.87 -1.44 -2.24
N PRO A 211 -30.07 -2.60 -2.91
CA PRO A 211 -29.94 -3.90 -2.24
C PRO A 211 -28.52 -4.18 -1.74
N ASP A 212 -27.50 -3.79 -2.50
CA ASP A 212 -26.10 -4.04 -2.18
C ASP A 212 -25.63 -3.17 -0.99
N ARG A 213 -26.19 -1.97 -0.84
CA ARG A 213 -25.88 -1.07 0.29
C ARG A 213 -26.19 -1.69 1.65
N LYS A 214 -27.26 -2.50 1.75
CA LYS A 214 -27.73 -3.11 3.00
C LYS A 214 -26.81 -4.22 3.51
N LEU A 215 -25.95 -4.76 2.64
CA LEU A 215 -25.01 -5.84 2.98
C LEU A 215 -23.70 -5.31 3.59
N LEU A 216 -23.49 -4.00 3.61
CA LEU A 216 -22.26 -3.38 4.07
C LEU A 216 -22.35 -2.98 5.55
N PRO A 217 -21.23 -3.07 6.30
CA PRO A 217 -21.24 -2.73 7.72
C PRO A 217 -21.53 -1.23 7.93
N SER A 218 -22.25 -0.92 9.01
CA SER A 218 -22.63 0.46 9.33
C SER A 218 -21.40 1.37 9.51
N PRO A 219 -21.52 2.67 9.17
CA PRO A 219 -20.44 3.64 9.35
C PRO A 219 -19.88 3.68 10.78
N GLU A 220 -20.74 3.62 11.79
CA GLU A 220 -20.36 3.64 13.21
C GLU A 220 -19.42 2.49 13.60
N LYS A 221 -19.65 1.28 13.07
CA LYS A 221 -18.75 0.14 13.30
C LYS A 221 -17.41 0.32 12.56
N SER A 222 -17.42 1.07 11.47
CA SER A 222 -16.21 1.30 10.66
C SER A 222 -15.28 2.37 11.23
N GLU A 223 -15.81 3.30 12.02
CA GLU A 223 -15.10 4.46 12.57
C GLU A 223 -14.65 4.26 14.01
N GLN A 224 -14.88 3.08 14.60
CA GLN A 224 -14.44 2.78 15.97
C GLN A 224 -12.91 2.93 16.10
N PRO A 225 -12.40 3.53 17.19
CA PRO A 225 -10.97 3.75 17.39
C PRO A 225 -10.12 2.49 17.18
N LYS A 226 -10.58 1.34 17.68
CA LYS A 226 -9.89 0.06 17.47
C LYS A 226 -9.70 -0.27 15.99
N LYS A 227 -10.71 -0.03 15.16
CA LYS A 227 -10.64 -0.32 13.72
C LYS A 227 -9.75 0.70 13.01
N ILE A 228 -9.88 1.98 13.32
CA ILE A 228 -8.99 3.03 12.81
C ILE A 228 -7.53 2.71 13.16
N GLY A 229 -7.26 2.27 14.39
CA GLY A 229 -5.94 1.83 14.81
C GLY A 229 -5.41 0.64 14.01
N LYS A 230 -6.26 -0.34 13.68
CA LYS A 230 -5.87 -1.47 12.82
C LYS A 230 -5.54 -1.05 11.38
N ILE A 231 -6.35 -0.16 10.79
CA ILE A 231 -6.07 0.40 9.45
C ILE A 231 -4.77 1.18 9.49
N THR A 232 -4.58 2.01 10.52
CA THR A 232 -3.37 2.81 10.69
C THR A 232 -2.13 1.95 10.86
N PHE A 233 -2.22 0.87 11.65
CA PHE A 233 -1.14 -0.10 11.75
C PHE A 233 -0.88 -0.81 10.41
N ALA A 234 -1.91 -1.09 9.60
CA ALA A 234 -1.73 -1.66 8.26
C ALA A 234 -0.95 -0.73 7.31
N ILE A 235 -1.23 0.58 7.36
CA ILE A 235 -0.46 1.60 6.62
C ILE A 235 1.02 1.52 7.01
N ILE A 236 1.31 1.50 8.30
CA ILE A 236 2.68 1.53 8.80
C ILE A 236 3.41 0.24 8.47
N LYS A 237 2.77 -0.92 8.65
CA LYS A 237 3.29 -2.21 8.18
C LYS A 237 3.73 -2.13 6.72
N ARG A 238 2.88 -1.55 5.86
CA ARG A 238 3.13 -1.43 4.44
C ARG A 238 4.35 -0.55 4.12
N ILE A 239 4.46 0.63 4.75
CA ILE A 239 5.56 1.57 4.47
C ILE A 239 6.87 1.20 5.18
N ALA A 240 6.79 0.58 6.36
CA ALA A 240 7.95 0.20 7.18
C ALA A 240 8.48 -1.20 6.88
N TRP A 241 7.78 -1.99 6.05
CA TRP A 241 8.13 -3.39 5.81
C TRP A 241 9.59 -3.56 5.40
N LYS A 242 10.08 -2.77 4.43
CA LYS A 242 11.48 -2.85 3.98
C LYS A 242 12.48 -2.54 5.09
N THR A 243 12.15 -1.58 5.96
CA THR A 243 13.00 -1.21 7.11
C THR A 243 13.19 -2.38 8.06
N PHE A 244 12.11 -3.09 8.38
CA PHE A 244 12.14 -4.21 9.33
C PHE A 244 12.55 -5.54 8.71
N CYS A 245 12.23 -5.78 7.44
CA CYS A 245 12.27 -7.11 6.82
C CYS A 245 13.33 -7.27 5.74
N ASN A 246 14.20 -6.27 5.55
CA ASN A 246 15.38 -6.43 4.72
C ASN A 246 16.36 -7.41 5.40
N PRO A 247 16.68 -8.57 4.80
CA PRO A 247 17.60 -9.55 5.39
C PRO A 247 18.99 -8.99 5.69
N ASP A 248 19.40 -7.95 4.97
CA ASP A 248 20.70 -7.31 5.15
C ASP A 248 20.72 -6.27 6.27
N SER A 249 19.56 -5.84 6.77
CA SER A 249 19.48 -4.80 7.80
C SER A 249 19.96 -5.32 9.17
N SER A 250 20.60 -4.43 9.93
CA SER A 250 21.06 -4.72 11.29
C SER A 250 19.90 -5.08 12.21
N ILE A 251 18.79 -4.34 12.12
CA ILE A 251 17.58 -4.61 12.91
C ILE A 251 17.02 -6.01 12.64
N TYR A 252 16.90 -6.43 11.37
CA TYR A 252 16.38 -7.75 11.04
C TYR A 252 17.29 -8.86 11.55
N LYS A 253 18.62 -8.74 11.35
CA LYS A 253 19.60 -9.72 11.82
C LYS A 253 19.58 -9.87 13.34
N LEU A 254 19.53 -8.77 14.09
CA LEU A 254 19.46 -8.79 15.55
C LEU A 254 18.12 -9.35 16.05
N TRP A 255 17.01 -8.95 15.42
CA TRP A 255 15.67 -9.40 15.79
C TRP A 255 15.44 -10.87 15.51
N LYS A 256 15.85 -11.35 14.34
CA LYS A 256 15.82 -12.77 13.93
C LYS A 256 16.56 -13.66 14.93
N ASN A 257 17.73 -13.21 15.37
CA ASN A 257 18.55 -13.93 16.35
C ASN A 257 18.10 -13.68 17.80
N ARG A 258 16.99 -12.96 18.02
CA ARG A 258 16.43 -12.59 19.34
C ARG A 258 17.47 -11.95 20.28
N VAL A 259 18.39 -11.17 19.73
CA VAL A 259 19.42 -10.48 20.52
C VAL A 259 18.74 -9.44 21.41
N PRO A 260 18.83 -9.50 22.75
CA PRO A 260 18.07 -8.61 23.65
C PRO A 260 18.27 -7.12 23.36
N LYS A 261 19.45 -6.75 22.87
CA LYS A 261 19.83 -5.40 22.43
C LYS A 261 18.80 -4.75 21.51
N VAL A 262 18.22 -5.52 20.58
CA VAL A 262 17.24 -4.99 19.60
C VAL A 262 15.94 -4.50 20.26
N PHE A 263 15.58 -5.07 21.41
CA PHE A 263 14.38 -4.69 22.16
C PHE A 263 14.63 -3.56 23.15
N ASN A 264 15.87 -3.38 23.60
CA ASN A 264 16.20 -2.47 24.70
C ASN A 264 16.82 -1.14 24.24
N GLU A 265 17.51 -1.11 23.10
CA GLU A 265 18.23 0.08 22.62
C GLU A 265 17.47 0.86 21.54
N GLY A 266 16.14 0.81 21.56
CA GLY A 266 15.33 1.68 20.69
C GLY A 266 15.37 1.36 19.19
N TYR A 267 15.93 0.23 18.76
CA TYR A 267 16.00 -0.13 17.32
C TYR A 267 14.63 -0.09 16.63
N PHE A 268 13.59 -0.65 17.26
CA PHE A 268 12.22 -0.61 16.73
C PHE A 268 11.68 0.81 16.65
N SER A 269 11.83 1.59 17.72
CA SER A 269 11.38 2.98 17.76
C SER A 269 12.11 3.85 16.75
N ALA A 270 13.43 3.69 16.59
CA ALA A 270 14.22 4.38 15.58
C ALA A 270 13.75 4.04 14.16
N ALA A 271 13.48 2.76 13.88
CA ALA A 271 12.97 2.33 12.58
C ALA A 271 11.56 2.90 12.28
N VAL A 272 10.67 2.92 13.27
CA VAL A 272 9.34 3.55 13.15
C VAL A 272 9.46 5.06 12.93
N VAL A 273 10.27 5.74 13.76
CA VAL A 273 10.50 7.19 13.69
C VAL A 273 11.09 7.58 12.34
N THR A 274 12.09 6.85 11.85
CA THR A 274 12.69 7.08 10.53
C THR A 274 11.64 6.93 9.43
N THR A 275 10.88 5.83 9.46
CA THR A 275 9.84 5.57 8.44
C THR A 275 8.75 6.64 8.48
N MET A 276 8.31 7.07 9.66
CA MET A 276 7.33 8.15 9.81
C MET A 276 7.91 9.49 9.34
N GLY A 277 9.21 9.74 9.58
CA GLY A 277 9.95 10.90 9.10
C GLY A 277 9.98 11.02 7.58
N ASP A 278 10.17 9.91 6.86
CA ASP A 278 10.13 9.87 5.38
C ASP A 278 8.76 10.34 4.82
N PHE A 279 7.70 10.15 5.60
CA PHE A 279 6.34 10.61 5.29
C PHE A 279 5.95 11.90 6.01
N ARG A 280 6.88 12.53 6.74
CA ARG A 280 6.67 13.74 7.57
C ARG A 280 5.50 13.58 8.55
N ILE A 281 5.38 12.42 9.17
CA ILE A 281 4.37 12.14 10.21
C ILE A 281 5.04 12.34 11.57
N GLY A 282 4.52 13.25 12.41
CA GLY A 282 5.12 13.59 13.70
C GLY A 282 4.17 13.42 14.88
N ILE A 283 3.70 12.20 15.12
CA ILE A 283 2.75 11.89 16.20
C ILE A 283 3.41 10.87 17.15
N PRO A 284 4.01 11.30 18.28
CA PRO A 284 4.78 10.41 19.17
C PRO A 284 3.95 9.25 19.75
N LEU A 285 2.68 9.50 20.07
CA LEU A 285 1.75 8.46 20.56
C LEU A 285 1.53 7.36 19.53
N LEU A 286 1.40 7.75 18.25
CA LEU A 286 1.30 6.82 17.13
C LEU A 286 2.56 5.96 17.04
N ALA A 287 3.73 6.62 17.00
CA ALA A 287 5.03 5.95 16.92
C ALA A 287 5.25 4.96 18.07
N SER A 288 4.85 5.33 19.28
CA SER A 288 4.96 4.49 20.48
C SER A 288 4.07 3.25 20.38
N GLY A 289 2.80 3.42 20.00
CA GLY A 289 1.85 2.31 19.84
C GLY A 289 2.25 1.36 18.72
N ILE A 290 2.74 1.87 17.59
CA ILE A 290 3.27 1.05 16.49
C ILE A 290 4.48 0.26 16.97
N SER A 291 5.46 0.93 17.59
CA SER A 291 6.68 0.28 18.10
C SER A 291 6.32 -0.86 19.05
N ALA A 292 5.39 -0.61 19.98
CA ALA A 292 4.88 -1.62 20.90
C ALA A 292 4.29 -2.84 20.19
N LEU A 293 3.47 -2.64 19.16
CA LEU A 293 2.89 -3.75 18.39
C LEU A 293 3.94 -4.51 17.59
N VAL A 294 4.90 -3.83 16.95
CA VAL A 294 5.96 -4.51 16.17
C VAL A 294 6.82 -5.39 17.09
N MET A 295 7.19 -4.89 18.27
CA MET A 295 8.00 -5.60 19.27
C MET A 295 7.36 -6.88 19.80
N LYS A 296 6.03 -7.03 19.70
CA LYS A 296 5.31 -8.23 20.17
C LYS A 296 5.44 -9.44 19.24
N TYR A 297 5.92 -9.25 18.01
CA TYR A 297 6.08 -10.34 17.03
C TYR A 297 7.53 -10.81 16.93
N THR A 298 7.73 -12.02 16.41
CA THR A 298 9.03 -12.42 15.88
C THR A 298 9.28 -11.76 14.52
N ALA A 299 10.56 -11.69 14.10
CA ALA A 299 10.94 -11.14 12.80
C ALA A 299 10.25 -11.92 11.66
N GLU A 300 10.23 -13.24 11.73
CA GLU A 300 9.60 -14.10 10.72
C GLU A 300 8.09 -13.88 10.65
N GLU A 301 7.40 -13.91 11.79
CA GLU A 301 5.96 -13.67 11.85
C GLU A 301 5.64 -12.30 11.25
N PHE A 302 6.30 -11.25 11.76
CA PHE A 302 6.07 -9.89 11.30
C PHE A 302 6.27 -9.76 9.80
N CYS A 303 7.39 -10.26 9.28
CA CYS A 303 7.72 -10.10 7.88
C CYS A 303 6.78 -10.87 6.94
N GLU A 304 6.27 -12.02 7.37
CA GLU A 304 5.32 -12.79 6.58
C GLU A 304 3.91 -12.18 6.62
N PHE A 305 3.39 -11.85 7.80
CA PHE A 305 2.03 -11.30 7.92
C PHE A 305 1.92 -9.84 7.45
N SER A 306 3.01 -9.08 7.54
CA SER A 306 3.06 -7.65 7.18
C SER A 306 3.45 -7.38 5.74
N LYS A 307 3.72 -8.43 4.96
CA LYS A 307 4.15 -8.32 3.56
C LYS A 307 3.16 -7.48 2.74
N PRO A 308 3.63 -6.38 2.11
CA PRO A 308 2.78 -5.52 1.30
C PRO A 308 2.07 -6.31 0.20
N LYS A 309 0.76 -6.10 0.09
CA LYS A 309 -0.05 -6.67 -0.99
C LYS A 309 -0.36 -5.57 -1.98
N GLY A 310 0.22 -5.66 -3.17
CA GLY A 310 -0.17 -4.78 -4.27
C GLY A 310 -1.65 -4.97 -4.65
N LEU A 311 -2.27 -3.92 -5.13
CA LEU A 311 -3.59 -3.94 -5.76
C LEU A 311 -3.59 -4.84 -7.00
N MET A 312 -2.47 -4.91 -7.69
CA MET A 312 -2.28 -5.80 -8.85
C MET A 312 -2.29 -7.28 -8.41
N ILE A 313 -3.31 -8.03 -8.85
CA ILE A 313 -3.41 -9.48 -8.58
C ILE A 313 -2.70 -10.28 -9.65
N HIS A 314 -1.92 -11.30 -9.26
CA HIS A 314 -1.22 -12.14 -10.22
C HIS A 314 -2.19 -12.88 -11.17
N ARG A 315 -1.78 -13.05 -12.42
CA ARG A 315 -2.53 -13.76 -13.47
C ARG A 315 -1.82 -15.09 -13.76
N GLY A 316 -1.91 -16.02 -12.80
CA GLY A 316 -1.31 -17.35 -12.87
C GLY A 316 -1.71 -18.20 -11.66
N LYS A 317 -1.72 -19.54 -11.80
CA LYS A 317 -1.73 -20.45 -10.64
C LYS A 317 -0.34 -20.35 -9.99
N GLU A 318 -0.31 -20.17 -8.67
CA GLU A 318 0.93 -20.33 -7.89
C GLU A 318 1.33 -21.81 -7.84
#